data_AF-A0A7V7E3Z8-F1
#
_entry.id   AF-A0A7V7E3Z8-F1
#
_cell.length_a   1.000
_cell.length_b   1.000
_cell.length_c   1.000
_cell.angle_alpha   90.00
_cell.angle_beta   90.00
_cell.angle_gamma   90.00
#
_symmetry.space_group_name_H-M   'P 1'
#
loop_
_entity.id
_entity.type
_entity.pdbx_description
1 polymer ?
#
loop_
_entity_poly.entity_id
_entity_poly.type
_entity_poly.pdbx_seq_one_letter_code
_entity_poly.pdbx_strand_id
1 'polypeptide(L)'
;MLKFEPHRQAGTRTARLEQRTTPETKDLIERAAALQGVNASEFVLAHAALAARETINRLEATVLTPADRQAFLQAFDAEPTTDLVALLSLHKELTGGK
;
A
#
# COMPACT_ATOMS: atom_id res chain seq x y z
N MET A 1 1.32 -18.53 4.69
CA MET A 1 2.05 -17.42 4.04
C MET A 1 1.32 -17.11 2.74
N LEU A 2 0.60 -15.98 2.67
CA LEU A 2 -0.09 -15.57 1.45
C LEU A 2 0.95 -15.39 0.34
N LYS A 3 0.72 -16.01 -0.81
CA LYS A 3 1.63 -15.90 -1.96
C LYS A 3 1.59 -14.45 -2.44
N PHE A 4 2.70 -13.73 -2.30
CA PHE A 4 2.91 -12.48 -3.01
C PHE A 4 3.04 -12.83 -4.49
N GLU A 5 1.96 -12.66 -5.22
CA GLU A 5 1.96 -12.72 -6.68
C GLU A 5 2.48 -11.36 -7.17
N PRO A 6 3.73 -11.24 -7.65
CA PRO A 6 4.15 -10.01 -8.29
C PRO A 6 3.28 -9.84 -9.53
N HIS A 7 2.41 -8.83 -9.53
CA HIS A 7 1.72 -8.41 -10.74
C HIS A 7 2.76 -7.85 -11.71
N ARG A 8 3.45 -8.74 -12.43
CA ARG A 8 4.23 -8.40 -13.61
C ARG A 8 3.20 -7.82 -14.58
N GLN A 9 3.29 -6.53 -14.89
CA GLN A 9 2.48 -5.92 -15.96
C GLN A 9 2.96 -6.47 -17.32
N ALA A 10 2.75 -7.76 -17.55
CA ALA A 10 2.98 -8.46 -18.79
C ALA A 10 1.62 -9.00 -19.25
N GLY A 11 0.86 -8.13 -19.90
CA GLY A 11 -0.46 -8.41 -20.43
C GLY A 11 -0.87 -7.32 -21.42
N THR A 12 -1.73 -7.65 -22.37
CA THR A 12 -2.25 -6.69 -23.35
C THR A 12 -2.94 -5.54 -22.63
N ARG A 13 -2.62 -4.28 -23.00
CA ARG A 13 -3.20 -3.07 -22.40
C ARG A 13 -4.65 -2.87 -22.85
N THR A 14 -5.59 -3.58 -22.22
CA THR A 14 -7.01 -3.57 -22.59
C THR A 14 -7.86 -2.63 -21.73
N ALA A 15 -7.40 -2.28 -20.53
CA ALA A 15 -8.10 -1.38 -19.61
C ALA A 15 -7.84 0.09 -19.96
N ARG A 16 -8.85 0.95 -19.76
CA ARG A 16 -8.78 2.40 -19.97
C ARG A 16 -8.87 3.16 -18.66
N LEU A 17 -8.11 4.24 -18.56
CA LEU A 17 -8.19 5.24 -17.51
C LEU A 17 -8.47 6.58 -18.16
N GLU A 18 -9.66 7.15 -17.93
CA GLU A 18 -10.11 8.40 -18.53
C GLU A 18 -10.09 9.51 -17.47
N GLN A 19 -9.47 10.65 -17.78
CA GLN A 19 -9.44 11.81 -16.90
C GLN A 19 -9.66 13.10 -17.65
N ARG A 20 -10.49 13.97 -17.06
CA ARG A 20 -10.64 15.37 -17.48
C ARG A 20 -9.78 16.23 -16.58
N THR A 21 -9.15 17.25 -17.15
CA THR A 21 -8.29 18.20 -16.44
C THR A 21 -8.36 19.58 -17.08
N THR A 22 -7.74 20.58 -16.45
CA THR A 22 -7.64 21.94 -17.00
C THR A 22 -6.54 22.03 -18.07
N PRO A 23 -6.60 23.02 -18.98
CA PRO A 23 -5.54 23.25 -19.96
C PRO A 23 -4.16 23.44 -19.32
N GLU A 24 -4.08 24.20 -18.22
CA GLU A 24 -2.82 24.48 -17.53
C GLU A 24 -2.18 23.21 -16.96
N THR A 25 -3.02 22.31 -16.43
CA THR A 25 -2.54 21.02 -15.91
C THR A 25 -2.07 20.11 -17.04
N LYS A 26 -2.77 20.13 -18.18
CA LYS A 26 -2.36 19.40 -19.38
C LYS A 26 -1.00 19.89 -19.88
N ASP A 27 -0.81 21.20 -20.01
CA ASP A 27 0.46 21.79 -20.47
C ASP A 27 1.62 21.44 -19.54
N LEU A 28 1.38 21.45 -18.22
CA LEU A 28 2.36 21.05 -17.23
C LEU A 28 2.78 19.58 -17.41
N ILE A 29 1.81 18.68 -17.59
CA ILE A 29 2.06 17.25 -17.82
C ILE A 29 2.83 17.03 -19.13
N GLU A 30 2.41 17.68 -20.21
CA GLU A 30 3.06 17.55 -21.52
C GLU A 30 4.51 18.05 -21.47
N ARG A 31 4.77 19.16 -20.79
CA ARG A 31 6.12 19.66 -20.57
C ARG A 31 6.97 18.69 -19.76
N ALA A 32 6.43 18.13 -18.67
CA ALA A 32 7.14 17.16 -17.84
C ALA A 32 7.46 15.86 -18.60
N ALA A 33 6.51 15.37 -19.39
CA ALA A 33 6.68 14.20 -20.25
C ALA A 33 7.76 14.44 -21.31
N ALA A 34 7.74 15.60 -21.96
CA ALA A 34 8.76 15.99 -22.95
C ALA A 34 10.17 16.03 -22.35
N LEU A 35 10.32 16.54 -21.12
CA LEU A 35 11.62 16.54 -20.41
C LEU A 35 12.14 15.13 -20.11
N GLN A 36 11.26 14.14 -19.96
CA GLN A 36 11.61 12.73 -19.75
C GLN A 36 11.70 11.93 -21.06
N GLY A 37 11.40 12.54 -22.21
CA GLY A 37 11.40 11.87 -23.51
C GLY A 37 10.27 10.86 -23.71
N VAL A 38 9.16 11.02 -22.97
CA VAL A 38 7.95 10.16 -23.08
C VAL A 38 6.74 10.99 -23.48
N ASN A 39 5.65 10.33 -23.90
CA ASN A 39 4.39 11.04 -24.13
C ASN A 39 3.59 11.25 -22.83
N ALA A 40 2.61 12.16 -22.87
CA ALA A 40 1.80 12.51 -21.70
C ALA A 40 1.06 11.30 -21.09
N SER A 41 0.53 10.39 -21.91
CA SER A 41 -0.19 9.22 -21.42
C SER A 41 0.73 8.25 -20.67
N GLU A 42 1.95 8.01 -21.19
CA GLU A 42 2.97 7.20 -20.54
C GLU A 42 3.43 7.83 -19.22
N PHE A 43 3.67 9.14 -19.22
CA PHE A 43 4.05 9.90 -18.04
C PHE A 43 2.98 9.78 -16.94
N VAL A 44 1.72 10.04 -17.28
CA VAL A 44 0.60 9.96 -16.33
C VAL A 44 0.44 8.54 -15.79
N LEU A 45 0.48 7.52 -16.66
CA LEU A 45 0.34 6.13 -16.23
C LEU A 45 1.45 5.72 -15.26
N ALA A 46 2.70 6.07 -15.55
CA ALA A 46 3.84 5.73 -14.71
C ALA A 46 3.74 6.39 -13.32
N HIS A 47 3.46 7.69 -13.28
CA HIS A 47 3.35 8.43 -12.02
C HIS A 47 2.10 8.05 -11.21
N ALA A 48 0.96 7.77 -11.86
CA ALA A 48 -0.23 7.28 -11.19
C ALA A 48 0.00 5.89 -10.57
N ALA A 49 0.67 4.99 -11.30
CA ALA A 49 0.99 3.65 -10.79
C ALA A 49 1.97 3.71 -9.59
N LEU A 50 2.97 4.60 -9.65
CA LEU A 50 3.89 4.82 -8.53
C LEU A 50 3.14 5.33 -7.29
N ALA A 51 2.35 6.41 -7.43
CA ALA A 51 1.59 6.98 -6.33
C ALA A 51 0.58 5.99 -5.72
N ALA A 52 -0.05 5.17 -6.57
CA ALA A 52 -0.94 4.11 -6.11
C ALA A 52 -0.20 3.07 -5.28
N ARG A 53 0.97 2.60 -5.74
CA ARG A 53 1.80 1.64 -5.01
C ARG A 53 2.24 2.17 -3.66
N GLU A 54 2.71 3.41 -3.61
CA GLU A 54 3.13 4.08 -2.38
C GLU A 54 1.97 4.23 -1.40
N THR A 55 0.79 4.61 -1.91
CA THR A 55 -0.42 4.76 -1.09
C THR A 55 -0.85 3.43 -0.47
N ILE A 56 -0.88 2.36 -1.25
CA ILE A 56 -1.22 1.01 -0.76
C ILE A 56 -0.20 0.57 0.30
N ASN A 57 1.09 0.65 -0.01
CA ASN A 57 2.14 0.24 0.92
C ASN A 57 2.07 1.02 2.24
N ARG A 58 1.84 2.34 2.18
CA ARG A 58 1.75 3.18 3.38
C ARG A 58 0.55 2.83 4.26
N LEU A 59 -0.56 2.39 3.68
CA LEU A 59 -1.78 2.09 4.44
C LEU A 59 -1.86 0.63 4.89
N GLU A 60 -1.29 -0.30 4.14
CA GLU A 60 -1.41 -1.74 4.40
C GLU A 60 -0.17 -2.38 5.02
N ALA A 61 1.01 -1.76 4.89
CA ALA A 61 2.24 -2.31 5.45
C ALA A 61 2.66 -1.57 6.71
N THR A 62 2.90 -2.32 7.79
CA THR A 62 3.59 -1.82 8.98
C THR A 62 5.09 -2.15 8.86
N VAL A 63 5.93 -1.13 8.81
CA VAL A 63 7.39 -1.30 8.79
C VAL A 63 7.90 -1.23 10.23
N LEU A 64 8.48 -2.33 10.69
CA LEU A 64 9.12 -2.41 11.99
C LEU A 64 10.60 -2.03 11.88
N THR A 65 11.12 -1.28 12.86
CA THR A 65 12.57 -1.12 12.98
C THR A 65 13.22 -2.47 13.31
N PRO A 66 14.54 -2.64 13.13
CA PRO A 66 15.21 -3.88 13.52
C PRO A 66 14.97 -4.27 14.99
N ALA A 67 14.94 -3.27 15.89
CA ALA A 67 14.65 -3.47 17.31
C ALA A 67 13.20 -3.91 17.54
N ASP A 68 12.24 -3.24 16.91
CA ASP A 68 10.81 -3.60 17.03
C ASP A 68 10.55 -4.99 16.45
N ARG A 69 11.19 -5.33 15.33
CA ARG A 69 11.11 -6.67 14.73
C ARG A 69 11.61 -7.73 15.70
N GLN A 70 12.75 -7.49 16.36
CA GLN A 70 13.29 -8.44 17.32
C GLN A 70 12.34 -8.62 18.51
N ALA A 71 11.86 -7.53 19.09
CA ALA A 71 10.89 -7.56 20.19
C ALA A 71 9.59 -8.29 19.79
N PHE A 72 9.08 -7.99 18.60
CA PHE A 72 7.88 -8.62 18.05
C PHE A 72 8.04 -10.13 17.86
N LEU A 73 9.19 -10.59 17.36
CA LEU A 73 9.46 -12.03 17.23
C LEU A 73 9.60 -12.71 18.59
N GLN A 74 10.31 -12.10 19.54
CA GLN A 74 10.44 -12.63 20.90
C GLN A 74 9.09 -12.76 21.61
N ALA A 75 8.13 -11.87 21.31
CA ALA A 75 6.80 -11.94 21.88
C ALA A 75 6.00 -13.19 21.45
N PHE A 76 6.33 -13.84 20.33
CA PHE A 76 5.68 -15.10 19.93
C PHE A 76 6.17 -16.32 20.71
N ASP A 77 7.42 -16.28 21.18
CA ASP A 77 8.02 -17.38 21.94
C ASP A 77 7.79 -17.24 23.46
N ALA A 78 7.30 -16.09 23.90
CA ALA A 78 6.99 -15.81 25.30
C ALA A 78 5.56 -16.22 25.66
N GLU A 79 5.36 -16.66 26.90
CA GLU A 79 4.01 -16.83 27.45
C GLU A 79 3.29 -15.47 27.54
N PRO A 80 1.99 -15.40 27.21
CA PRO A 80 1.24 -14.16 27.27
C PRO A 80 1.17 -13.64 28.71
N THR A 81 1.25 -12.32 28.88
CA THR A 81 1.14 -11.70 30.20
C THR A 81 -0.26 -11.90 30.78
N THR A 82 -0.37 -11.91 32.11
CA THR A 82 -1.66 -11.99 32.81
C THR A 82 -2.63 -10.91 32.36
N ASP A 83 -2.11 -9.70 32.10
CA ASP A 83 -2.91 -8.57 31.64
C ASP A 83 -3.44 -8.77 30.22
N LEU A 84 -2.63 -9.34 29.32
CA LEU A 84 -3.04 -9.65 27.95
C LEU A 84 -4.13 -10.74 27.93
N VAL A 85 -3.99 -11.75 28.80
CA VAL A 85 -5.01 -12.79 28.99
C VAL A 85 -6.31 -12.20 29.52
N ALA A 86 -6.23 -11.33 30.54
CA ALA A 86 -7.39 -10.64 31.11
C ALA A 86 -8.10 -9.76 30.06
N LEU A 87 -7.33 -9.01 29.26
CA LEU A 87 -7.85 -8.16 28.20
C LEU A 87 -8.58 -8.97 27.12
N LEU A 88 -8.04 -10.13 26.73
CA LEU A 88 -8.68 -11.01 25.75
C LEU A 88 -10.01 -11.58 26.28
N SER A 89 -10.09 -11.93 27.57
CA SER A 89 -11.33 -12.35 28.21
C SER A 89 -12.39 -11.24 28.21
N LEU A 90 -12.01 -10.02 28.59
CA LEU A 90 -12.88 -8.84 28.52
C LEU A 90 -13.39 -8.58 27.09
N HIS A 91 -12.52 -8.69 26.09
CA HIS A 91 -12.91 -8.51 24.68
C HIS A 91 -13.98 -9.52 24.25
N LYS A 92 -13.89 -10.78 24.67
CA LYS A 92 -14.90 -11.82 24.36
C LYS A 92 -16.25 -11.51 25.00
N GLU A 93 -16.26 -10.98 26.22
CA GLU A 93 -17.51 -10.57 26.89
C GLU A 93 -18.17 -9.38 26.19
N LEU A 94 -17.38 -8.42 25.72
CA LEU A 94 -17.89 -7.21 25.05
C LEU A 94 -18.32 -7.45 23.59
N THR A 95 -17.67 -8.38 22.89
CA THR A 95 -17.96 -8.66 21.46
C THR A 95 -18.85 -9.88 21.25
N GLY A 96 -18.94 -10.80 22.22
CA GLY A 96 -19.77 -12.02 22.15
C GLY A 96 -21.27 -11.80 22.40
N GLY A 97 -21.72 -10.56 22.62
CA GLY A 97 -23.13 -10.18 22.81
C GLY A 97 -23.85 -9.62 21.57
N LYS A 98 -23.30 -9.83 20.36
CA LYS A 98 -23.97 -9.50 19.10
C LYS A 98 -24.12 -10.72 18.21
#